data_AF-A0A1G2ENK6-F1
#
_entry.id   AF-A0A1G2ENK6-F1
#
_cell.length_a   1.000
_cell.length_b   1.000
_cell.length_c   1.000
_cell.angle_alpha   90.00
_cell.angle_beta   90.00
_cell.angle_gamma   90.00
#
_symmetry.space_group_name_H-M   'P 1'
#
loop_
_entity.id
_entity.type
_entity.pdbx_description
1 polymer ?
#
loop_
_entity_poly.entity_id
_entity_poly.type
_entity_poly.pdbx_seq_one_letter_code
_entity_poly.pdbx_strand_id
1 'polypeptide(L)' 'MKMVIIGFFLDFEEATLLQKLLQGEGIYCQIVKEGKYWNALVEDKESKKSREIISENSSP' A
#
# COMPACT_ATOMS: atom_id res chain seq x y z
N MET A 1 9.23 -2.72 -15.16
CA MET A 1 8.27 -2.04 -14.25
C MET A 1 8.88 -2.08 -12.86
N LYS A 2 9.07 -0.92 -12.20
CA LYS A 2 9.71 -0.84 -10.88
C LYS A 2 8.62 -0.72 -9.82
N MET A 3 8.61 -1.66 -8.87
CA MET A 3 7.72 -1.63 -7.71
C MET A 3 8.44 -0.97 -6.53
N VAL A 4 7.71 -0.22 -5.71
CA VAL A 4 8.23 0.40 -4.50
C VAL A 4 7.30 0.11 -3.32
N ILE A 5 7.90 -0.06 -2.14
CA ILE A 5 7.13 -0.28 -0.92
C ILE A 5 6.58 1.06 -0.42
N ILE A 6 5.29 1.06 -0.06
CA ILE A 6 4.56 2.21 0.47
C ILE A 6 3.98 1.98 1.86
N GLY A 7 3.99 0.74 2.35
CA GLY A 7 3.51 0.39 3.68
C GLY A 7 4.09 -0.93 4.17
N PHE A 8 4.23 -1.04 5.49
CA PHE A 8 4.74 -2.22 6.21
C PHE A 8 3.76 -2.55 7.34
N PHE A 9 3.29 -3.79 7.40
CA PHE A 9 2.25 -4.21 8.34
C PHE A 9 2.65 -5.49 9.08
N LEU A 10 2.26 -5.61 10.34
CA LEU A 10 2.36 -6.87 11.09
C LEU A 10 1.13 -7.76 10.86
N ASP A 11 -0.02 -7.14 10.64
CA ASP A 11 -1.28 -7.82 10.34
C ASP A 11 -1.54 -7.86 8.83
N PHE A 12 -1.99 -9.00 8.35
CA PHE A 12 -2.44 -9.15 6.96
C PHE A 12 -3.69 -8.31 6.70
N GLU A 13 -4.61 -8.22 7.67
CA GLU A 13 -5.85 -7.48 7.50
C GLU A 13 -5.57 -5.99 7.26
N GLU A 14 -4.70 -5.37 8.05
CA GLU A 14 -4.25 -3.98 7.86
C GLU A 14 -3.63 -3.76 6.47
N ALA A 15 -2.78 -4.69 6.00
CA ALA A 15 -2.20 -4.61 4.66
C ALA A 15 -3.29 -4.66 3.57
N THR A 16 -4.31 -5.51 3.74
CA THR A 16 -5.42 -5.60 2.78
C THR A 16 -6.36 -4.38 2.82
N LEU A 17 -6.48 -3.69 3.96
CA LEU A 17 -7.22 -2.43 4.05
C LEU A 17 -6.55 -1.36 3.19
N LEU A 18 -5.22 -1.25 3.27
CA LEU A 18 -4.48 -0.35 2.38
C LEU A 18 -4.65 -0.75 0.91
N GLN A 19 -4.58 -2.05 0.59
CA GLN A 19 -4.79 -2.53 -0.77
C GLN A 19 -6.16 -2.11 -1.31
N LYS A 20 -7.23 -2.28 -0.52
CA LYS A 20 -8.60 -1.90 -0.89
C LYS A 20 -8.76 -0.39 -1.07
N LEU A 21 -8.15 0.41 -0.19
CA LEU A 21 -8.15 1.88 -0.30
C LEU A 21 -7.56 2.31 -1.65
N LEU A 22 -6.38 1.81 -1.99
CA LEU A 22 -5.71 2.15 -3.25
C LEU A 22 -6.44 1.60 -4.48
N GLN A 23 -7.03 0.41 -4.37
CA GLN A 23 -7.85 -0.16 -5.43
C GLN A 23 -9.08 0.72 -5.72
N GLY A 24 -9.71 1.31 -4.70
CA GLY A 24 -10.80 2.28 -4.85
C GLY A 24 -10.38 3.53 -5.65
N GLU A 25 -9.11 3.91 -5.57
CA GLU A 25 -8.49 5.02 -6.29
C GLU A 25 -7.92 4.64 -7.68
N GLY A 26 -8.18 3.40 -8.11
CA GLY A 26 -7.70 2.85 -9.38
C GLY A 26 -6.21 2.49 -9.40
N ILE A 27 -5.57 2.40 -8.23
CA ILE A 27 -4.14 2.09 -8.08
C ILE A 27 -3.98 0.60 -7.78
N TYR A 28 -3.10 -0.06 -8.53
CA TYR A 28 -2.76 -1.44 -8.24
C TYR A 28 -1.76 -1.54 -7.08
N CYS A 29 -2.17 -2.20 -6.01
CA CYS A 29 -1.35 -2.48 -4.84
C CYS A 29 -1.16 -3.99 -4.66
N GLN A 30 0.09 -4.43 -4.61
CA GLN A 30 0.47 -5.82 -4.37
C GLN A 30 0.86 -6.00 -2.90
N ILE A 31 0.28 -6.99 -2.23
CA ILE A 31 0.67 -7.38 -0.88
C ILE A 31 1.61 -8.59 -0.95
N VAL A 32 2.79 -8.46 -0.34
CA VAL A 32 3.83 -9.50 -0.32
C VAL A 32 4.23 -9.79 1.12
N LYS A 33 4.33 -11.08 1.48
CA LYS A 33 4.83 -11.50 2.80
C LYS A 33 6.36 -11.56 2.79
N GLU A 34 7.00 -10.88 3.73
CA GLU A 34 8.44 -10.94 3.96
C GLU A 34 8.72 -11.22 5.44
N GLY A 35 9.06 -12.48 5.75
CA GLY A 35 9.19 -12.96 7.12
C GLY A 35 7.87 -12.83 7.88
N LYS A 36 7.86 -12.01 8.94
CA LYS A 36 6.67 -11.72 9.76
C LYS A 36 5.87 -10.52 9.28
N TYR A 37 6.34 -9.80 8.27
CA TYR A 37 5.74 -8.57 7.79
C TYR A 37 4.98 -8.79 6.48
N TRP A 38 4.01 -7.92 6.24
CA TRP A 38 3.30 -7.77 4.98
C TRP A 38 3.65 -6.41 4.39
N ASN A 39 4.24 -6.40 3.21
CA ASN A 39 4.65 -5.19 2.50
C ASN A 39 3.60 -4.87 1.45
N ALA A 40 3.20 -3.60 1.37
CA ALA A 40 2.36 -3.08 0.30
C ALA A 40 3.25 -2.41 -0.75
N LEU A 41 3.17 -2.89 -1.99
CA LEU A 41 3.95 -2.42 -3.13
C LEU A 41 3.06 -1.84 -4.21
N VAL A 42 3.49 -0.72 -4.80
CA VAL A 42 2.85 -0.09 -5.97
C VAL A 42 3.89 0.19 -7.04
N GLU A 43 3.44 0.52 -8.25
CA GLU A 43 4.35 1.03 -9.28
C GLU A 43 4.96 2.37 -8.85
N ASP A 44 6.25 2.57 -9.16
CA ASP A 44 6.99 3.79 -8.81
C ASP A 44 6.29 5.07 -9.29
N LYS A 45 5.65 5.02 -10.46
CA LYS A 45 4.87 6.14 -11.04
C LYS A 45 3.64 6.53 -10.21
N GLU A 46 3.08 5.59 -9.46
CA GLU A 46 1.89 5.80 -8.62
C GLU A 46 2.26 6.13 -7.18
N SER A 47 3.52 5.90 -6.78
CA SER A 47 4.00 5.99 -5.41
C SER A 47 3.70 7.32 -4.71
N LYS A 48 3.81 8.45 -5.43
CA LYS A 48 3.50 9.77 -4.90
C LYS A 48 2.00 9.90 -4.59
N LYS A 49 1.15 9.58 -5.56
CA LYS A 49 -0.31 9.60 -5.39
C LYS A 49 -0.76 8.66 -4.29
N SER A 50 -0.19 7.45 -4.22
CA SER A 50 -0.52 6.48 -3.16
C SER A 50 -0.21 7.02 -1.77
N ARG A 51 0.94 7.69 -1.58
CA ARG A 51 1.33 8.28 -0.29
C ARG A 51 0.42 9.45 0.11
N GLU A 52 -0.01 10.26 -0.84
CA GLU A 52 -0.98 11.34 -0.61
C GLU A 52 -2.31 10.76 -0.11
N ILE A 53 -2.88 9.77 -0.83
CA ILE A 53 -4.11 9.07 -0.42
C ILE A 53 -3.98 8.46 0.99
N ILE A 54 -2.86 7.77 1.27
CA ILE A 54 -2.59 7.21 2.59
C ILE A 54 -2.64 8.31 3.65
N SER A 55 -1.93 9.42 3.44
CA SER A 55 -1.85 10.50 4.42
C SER A 55 -3.21 11.15 4.71
N GLU A 56 -4.05 11.31 3.69
CA GLU A 56 -5.40 11.87 3.83
C GLU A 56 -6.35 10.94 4.62
N ASN A 57 -6.17 9.63 4.49
CA ASN A 57 -6.98 8.62 5.16
C ASN A 57 -6.38 8.13 6.49
N SER A 58 -5.18 8.59 6.84
CA SER A 58 -4.47 8.25 8.09
C SER A 58 -4.54 9.38 9.13
N SER A 59 -5.39 10.39 8.92
CA SER A 59 -5.65 11.43 9.95
C SER A 59 -6.30 10.79 11.19
N PRO A 60 -5.96 11.29 12.41
CA PRO A 60 -6.02 10.55 13.68
C PRO A 60 -7.39 10.03 14.11
#